data_AF-A0A127SVC9-F1
#
_entry.id   AF-A0A127SVC9-F1
#
_cell.length_a   1.000
_cell.length_b   1.000
_cell.length_c   1.000
_cell.angle_alpha   90.00
_cell.angle_beta   90.00
_cell.angle_gamma   90.00
#
_symmetry.space_group_name_H-M   'P 1'
#
loop_
_entity.id
_entity.type
_entity.pdbx_description
1 polymer ?
#
loop_
_entity_poly.entity_id
_entity_poly.type
_entity_poly.pdbx_seq_one_letter_code
_entity_poly.pdbx_strand_id
1 'polypeptide(L)'
;CWTDEYKDRQRAWMKNYMANGKGTRFSAFTTRVRCDLCGSSFRRCKTKHDRPVYWRCSKGGKCESVSIREDDLKRVAAEAMGLEDFDEDRFRGKVESIEAGKPDCLTVHFKSGRTEEISYTPTPSKRRPKARRKESGEKWQRQ
;
A
#
# COMPACT_ATOMS: atom_id res chain seq x y z
N CYS A 1 5.53 9.47 34.34
CA CYS A 1 4.08 9.52 34.06
C CYS A 1 3.83 9.78 32.59
N TRP A 2 2.86 9.10 32.00
CA TRP A 2 2.55 9.16 30.57
C TRP A 2 1.65 10.37 30.28
N THR A 3 2.26 11.56 30.19
CA THR A 3 1.55 12.84 29.98
C THR A 3 1.07 12.98 28.54
N ASP A 4 0.04 13.82 28.30
CA ASP A 4 -0.48 14.05 26.94
C ASP A 4 0.57 14.68 26.02
N GLU A 5 1.40 15.59 26.53
CA GLU A 5 2.53 16.15 25.79
C GLU A 5 3.51 15.06 25.32
N TYR A 6 3.81 14.08 26.18
CA TYR A 6 4.69 12.96 25.83
C TYR A 6 4.06 12.08 24.73
N LYS A 7 2.75 11.80 24.83
CA LYS A 7 2.00 11.07 23.80
C LYS A 7 2.07 11.78 22.45
N ASP A 8 1.88 13.10 22.43
CA ASP A 8 1.86 13.88 21.19
C ASP A 8 3.25 14.00 20.56
N ARG A 9 4.30 14.19 21.38
CA ARG A 9 5.70 14.10 20.93
C ARG A 9 6.01 12.74 20.33
N GLN A 10 5.58 11.65 20.98
CA GLN A 10 5.77 10.30 20.46
C GLN A 10 5.00 10.08 19.15
N ARG A 11 3.75 10.56 19.03
CA ARG A 11 2.95 10.49 17.78
C ARG A 11 3.61 11.26 16.64
N ALA A 12 4.06 12.49 16.90
CA ALA A 12 4.75 13.32 15.92
C ALA A 12 6.06 12.66 15.46
N TRP A 13 6.85 12.13 16.39
CA TRP A 13 8.06 11.38 16.08
C TRP A 13 7.76 10.15 15.22
N MET A 14 6.76 9.33 15.60
CA MET A 14 6.36 8.16 14.81
C MET A 14 5.88 8.54 13.41
N LYS A 15 5.12 9.63 13.25
CA LYS A 15 4.67 10.13 11.94
C LYS A 15 5.86 10.50 11.06
N ASN A 16 6.82 11.26 11.60
CA ASN A 16 8.04 11.63 10.89
C ASN A 16 8.92 10.41 10.55
N TYR A 17 9.09 9.49 11.50
CA TYR A 17 9.85 8.26 11.31
C TYR A 17 9.24 7.37 10.21
N MET A 18 7.91 7.21 10.18
CA MET A 18 7.22 6.47 9.12
C MET A 18 7.33 7.17 7.75
N ALA A 19 7.30 8.49 7.72
CA ALA A 19 7.33 9.26 6.49
C ALA A 19 8.72 9.35 5.86
N ASN A 20 9.78 9.42 6.68
CA ASN A 20 11.15 9.74 6.28
C ASN A 20 12.18 8.63 6.55
N GLY A 21 11.79 7.54 7.23
CA GLY A 21 12.70 6.46 7.63
C GLY A 21 13.21 5.61 6.46
N LYS A 22 14.25 6.09 5.76
CA LYS A 22 15.01 5.32 4.76
C LYS A 22 15.67 4.11 5.43
N GLY A 23 15.61 2.93 4.80
CA GLY A 23 16.16 1.69 5.35
C GLY A 23 15.37 1.09 6.53
N THR A 24 14.20 1.65 6.87
CA THR A 24 13.32 1.09 7.90
C THR A 24 12.35 0.06 7.30
N ARG A 25 11.52 -0.55 8.16
CA ARG A 25 10.45 -1.44 7.70
C ARG A 25 9.34 -0.75 6.89
N PHE A 26 9.28 0.58 6.91
CA PHE A 26 8.24 1.38 6.25
C PHE A 26 8.67 1.77 4.84
N SER A 27 7.76 1.60 3.88
CA SER A 27 7.96 2.04 2.49
C SER A 27 7.67 3.53 2.35
N ALA A 28 8.21 4.20 1.33
CA ALA A 28 7.85 5.56 0.91
C ALA A 28 6.33 5.84 0.92
N PHE A 29 5.52 4.86 0.51
CA PHE A 29 4.07 4.94 0.42
C PHE A 29 3.36 4.91 1.78
N THR A 30 4.05 4.51 2.85
CA THR A 30 3.48 4.44 4.20
C THR A 30 3.00 5.82 4.60
N THR A 31 1.77 5.92 5.11
CA THR A 31 1.07 7.17 5.47
C THR A 31 0.70 8.11 4.31
N ARG A 32 1.20 7.87 3.09
CA ARG A 32 0.92 8.69 1.90
C ARG A 32 -0.23 8.15 1.06
N VAL A 33 -0.45 6.84 1.04
CA VAL A 33 -1.58 6.23 0.30
C VAL A 33 -2.85 6.27 1.15
N ARG A 34 -3.87 6.97 0.67
CA ARG A 34 -5.17 7.17 1.30
C ARG A 34 -6.28 6.58 0.45
N CYS A 35 -7.38 6.20 1.08
CA CYS A 35 -8.55 5.71 0.41
C CYS A 35 -9.41 6.86 -0.08
N ASP A 36 -9.61 6.95 -1.39
CA ASP A 36 -10.52 7.90 -2.04
C ASP A 36 -11.96 7.74 -1.51
N LEU A 37 -12.39 6.49 -1.25
CA LEU A 37 -13.76 6.20 -0.82
C LEU A 37 -14.05 6.54 0.66
N CYS A 38 -13.07 6.42 1.55
CA CYS A 38 -13.32 6.49 3.00
C CYS A 38 -12.29 7.30 3.81
N GLY A 39 -11.34 7.93 3.13
CA GLY A 39 -10.24 8.73 3.71
C GLY A 39 -9.21 7.95 4.52
N SER A 40 -9.43 6.66 4.79
CA SER A 40 -8.55 5.85 5.63
C SER A 40 -7.26 5.49 4.90
N SER A 41 -6.16 5.32 5.63
CA SER A 41 -4.87 4.95 5.03
C SER A 41 -4.90 3.54 4.45
N PHE A 42 -4.12 3.33 3.38
CA PHE A 42 -3.81 1.99 2.91
C PHE A 42 -2.66 1.40 3.73
N ARG A 43 -2.77 0.11 4.04
CA ARG A 43 -1.77 -0.68 4.74
C ARG A 43 -1.04 -1.60 3.77
N ARG A 44 0.29 -1.58 3.87
CA ARG A 44 1.17 -2.53 3.20
C ARG A 44 0.98 -3.95 3.77
N CYS A 45 0.61 -4.87 2.91
CA CYS A 45 0.34 -6.27 3.20
C CYS A 45 1.41 -7.13 2.53
N LYS A 46 2.45 -7.46 3.30
CA LYS A 46 3.45 -8.45 2.94
C LYS A 46 2.92 -9.85 3.25
N THR A 47 2.97 -10.74 2.26
CA THR A 47 2.74 -12.17 2.46
C THR A 47 4.08 -12.89 2.64
N LYS A 48 4.07 -14.10 3.21
CA LYS A 48 5.26 -14.95 3.27
C LYS A 48 5.65 -15.40 1.85
N HIS A 49 6.96 -15.50 1.56
CA HIS A 49 7.55 -15.93 0.27
C HIS A 49 7.39 -14.93 -0.90
N ASP A 50 7.95 -15.30 -2.06
CA ASP A 50 8.04 -14.59 -3.37
C ASP A 50 6.68 -14.22 -4.00
N ARG A 51 5.89 -13.48 -3.24
CA ARG A 51 4.54 -13.03 -3.60
C ARG A 51 4.54 -11.52 -3.68
N PRO A 52 3.82 -10.94 -4.64
CA PRO A 52 3.77 -9.49 -4.78
C PRO A 52 3.16 -8.87 -3.52
N VAL A 53 3.71 -7.73 -3.13
CA VAL A 53 3.21 -6.95 -2.00
C VAL A 53 1.98 -6.18 -2.44
N TYR A 54 0.93 -6.21 -1.62
CA TYR A 54 -0.31 -5.47 -1.87
C TYR A 54 -0.53 -4.36 -0.85
N TRP A 55 -1.23 -3.33 -1.25
CA TRP A 55 -1.72 -2.24 -0.44
C TRP A 55 -3.24 -2.31 -0.38
N ARG A 56 -3.79 -2.29 0.84
CA ARG A 56 -5.23 -2.48 1.08
C ARG A 56 -5.73 -1.41 2.04
N CYS A 57 -6.96 -0.92 1.85
CA CYS A 57 -7.56 0.00 2.81
C CYS A 57 -7.58 -0.62 4.22
N SER A 58 -7.23 0.19 5.22
CA SER A 58 -7.20 -0.25 6.63
C SER A 58 -8.58 -0.62 7.19
N LYS A 59 -9.68 -0.12 6.59
CA LYS A 59 -11.05 -0.53 6.93
C LYS A 59 -11.41 -1.93 6.43
N GLY A 60 -10.58 -2.53 5.56
CA GLY A 60 -10.78 -3.89 5.07
C GLY A 60 -12.17 -4.08 4.45
N GLY A 61 -12.85 -5.18 4.80
CA GLY A 61 -14.18 -5.51 4.27
C GLY A 61 -15.31 -4.53 4.62
N LYS A 62 -15.03 -3.46 5.39
CA LYS A 62 -15.97 -2.34 5.62
C LYS A 62 -15.83 -1.23 4.57
N CYS A 63 -14.95 -1.41 3.58
CA CYS A 63 -14.72 -0.47 2.49
C CYS A 63 -14.60 -1.25 1.17
N GLU A 64 -15.26 -0.77 0.13
CA GLU A 64 -15.27 -1.40 -1.21
C GLU A 64 -14.02 -1.08 -2.04
N SER A 65 -12.99 -0.52 -1.42
CA SER A 65 -11.77 -0.10 -2.10
C SER A 65 -11.01 -1.28 -2.70
N VAL A 66 -10.56 -1.11 -3.94
CA VAL A 66 -9.72 -2.10 -4.61
C VAL A 66 -8.31 -2.13 -4.01
N SER A 67 -7.73 -3.33 -3.93
CA SER A 67 -6.34 -3.54 -3.47
C SER A 67 -5.36 -3.29 -4.61
N ILE A 68 -4.22 -2.68 -4.32
CA ILE A 68 -3.25 -2.27 -5.34
C ILE A 68 -1.93 -2.98 -5.12
N ARG A 69 -1.26 -3.42 -6.19
CA ARG A 69 0.08 -3.99 -6.08
C ARG A 69 1.09 -2.87 -5.84
N GLU A 70 2.12 -3.17 -5.05
CA GLU A 70 3.21 -2.22 -4.83
C GLU A 70 3.97 -1.90 -6.12
N ASP A 71 4.11 -2.86 -7.04
CA ASP A 71 4.74 -2.64 -8.34
C ASP A 71 3.95 -1.62 -9.18
N ASP A 72 2.62 -1.75 -9.20
CA ASP A 72 1.75 -0.82 -9.92
C ASP A 72 1.80 0.59 -9.27
N LEU A 73 1.82 0.67 -7.94
CA LEU A 73 2.01 1.94 -7.22
C LEU A 73 3.33 2.62 -7.58
N LYS A 74 4.43 1.86 -7.67
CA LYS A 74 5.74 2.36 -8.07
C LYS A 74 5.73 2.88 -9.50
N ARG A 75 5.15 2.13 -10.43
CA ARG A 75 5.05 2.53 -11.84
C ARG A 75 4.25 3.82 -11.99
N VAL A 76 3.06 3.89 -11.40
CA VAL A 76 2.21 5.09 -11.47
C VAL A 76 2.90 6.29 -10.80
N ALA A 77 3.57 6.08 -9.66
CA ALA A 77 4.30 7.17 -9.01
C ALA A 77 5.50 7.66 -9.84
N ALA A 78 6.23 6.77 -10.52
CA ALA A 78 7.31 7.13 -11.42
C ALA A 78 6.78 7.93 -12.63
N GLU A 79 5.70 7.43 -13.25
CA GLU A 79 5.01 8.08 -14.37
C GLU A 79 4.53 9.49 -14.00
N ALA A 80 3.85 9.65 -12.86
CA ALA A 80 3.42 10.95 -12.34
C ALA A 80 4.60 11.93 -12.18
N MET A 81 5.76 11.42 -11.76
CA MET A 81 6.96 12.23 -11.57
C MET A 81 7.76 12.47 -12.86
N GLY A 82 7.37 11.86 -13.98
CA GLY A 82 8.11 11.89 -15.25
C GLY A 82 9.44 11.12 -15.18
N LEU A 83 9.50 10.03 -14.41
CA LEU A 83 10.67 9.18 -14.24
C LEU A 83 10.45 7.82 -14.90
N GLU A 84 11.51 7.23 -15.48
CA GLU A 84 11.48 5.87 -16.04
C GLU A 84 11.33 4.82 -14.93
N ASP A 85 12.03 5.02 -13.82
CA ASP A 85 12.02 4.14 -12.66
C ASP A 85 11.62 4.87 -11.37
N PHE A 86 11.06 4.11 -10.44
CA PHE A 86 10.64 4.64 -9.15
C PHE A 86 11.84 4.99 -8.26
N ASP A 87 12.03 6.29 -8.01
CA ASP A 87 12.99 6.81 -7.04
C ASP A 87 12.29 7.20 -5.73
N GLU A 88 12.69 6.53 -4.64
CA GLU A 88 12.08 6.69 -3.32
C GLU A 88 12.33 8.08 -2.71
N ASP A 89 13.51 8.66 -2.94
CA ASP A 89 13.90 9.96 -2.40
C ASP A 89 13.19 11.09 -3.14
N ARG A 90 13.12 11.01 -4.48
CA ARG A 90 12.34 11.93 -5.32
C ARG A 90 10.86 11.87 -4.98
N PHE A 91 10.32 10.67 -4.75
CA PHE A 91 8.93 10.49 -4.33
C PHE A 91 8.64 11.21 -3.02
N ARG A 92 9.46 11.00 -1.97
CA ARG A 92 9.27 11.70 -0.69
C ARG A 92 9.40 13.21 -0.80
N GLY A 93 10.24 13.68 -1.73
CA GLY A 93 10.44 15.10 -2.02
C GLY A 93 9.24 15.75 -2.69
N LYS A 94 8.70 15.13 -3.75
CA LYS A 94 7.69 15.71 -4.65
C LYS A 94 6.25 15.38 -4.28
N VAL A 95 5.97 14.17 -3.79
CA VAL A 95 4.61 13.67 -3.58
C VAL A 95 4.17 13.88 -2.12
N GLU A 96 2.98 14.45 -1.95
CA GLU A 96 2.33 14.63 -0.66
C GLU A 96 1.51 13.39 -0.28
N SER A 97 0.57 13.00 -1.14
CA SER A 97 -0.30 11.84 -0.94
C SER A 97 -0.75 11.21 -2.26
N ILE A 98 -1.22 9.97 -2.18
CA ILE A 98 -1.86 9.26 -3.27
C ILE A 98 -3.24 8.82 -2.81
N GLU A 99 -4.27 9.13 -3.56
CA GLU A 99 -5.62 8.60 -3.36
C GLU A 99 -5.82 7.34 -4.21
N ALA A 100 -6.31 6.30 -3.55
CA ALA A 100 -6.43 4.94 -4.06
C ALA A 100 -7.79 4.36 -3.69
N GLY A 101 -8.25 3.34 -4.42
CA GLY A 101 -9.45 2.58 -4.06
C GLY A 101 -10.49 2.51 -5.17
N LYS A 102 -10.43 3.43 -6.14
CA LYS A 102 -11.10 3.29 -7.43
C LYS A 102 -10.42 2.18 -8.25
N PRO A 103 -11.17 1.44 -9.09
CA PRO A 103 -10.57 0.49 -10.02
C PRO A 103 -9.72 1.25 -11.04
N ASP A 104 -8.52 0.73 -11.32
CA ASP A 104 -7.64 1.14 -12.43
C ASP A 104 -7.28 2.64 -12.46
N CYS A 105 -7.40 3.31 -11.32
CA CYS A 105 -7.22 4.76 -11.19
C CYS A 105 -6.53 5.12 -9.87
N LEU A 106 -5.56 6.04 -9.96
CA LEU A 106 -4.86 6.63 -8.82
C LEU A 106 -4.76 8.14 -9.00
N THR A 107 -4.96 8.89 -7.92
CA THR A 107 -4.79 10.35 -7.94
C THR A 107 -3.58 10.72 -7.09
N VAL A 108 -2.59 11.34 -7.72
CA VAL A 108 -1.33 11.74 -7.08
C VAL A 108 -1.39 13.22 -6.76
N HIS A 109 -1.23 13.56 -5.49
CA HIS A 109 -1.14 14.93 -5.01
C HIS A 109 0.33 15.29 -4.77
N PHE A 110 0.80 16.30 -5.47
CA PHE A 110 2.15 16.82 -5.34
C PHE A 110 2.20 17.93 -4.31
N LYS A 111 3.34 18.08 -3.64
CA LYS A 111 3.59 19.19 -2.70
C LYS A 111 3.58 20.56 -3.36
N SER A 112 3.71 20.62 -4.70
CA SER A 112 3.53 21.86 -5.47
C SER A 112 2.07 22.31 -5.57
N GLY A 113 1.11 21.52 -5.06
CA GLY A 113 -0.32 21.75 -5.20
C GLY A 113 -0.93 21.17 -6.48
N ARG A 114 -0.09 20.65 -7.39
CA ARG A 114 -0.55 19.93 -8.58
C ARG A 114 -1.21 18.60 -8.16
N THR A 115 -2.27 18.23 -8.86
CA THR A 115 -2.89 16.91 -8.74
C THR A 115 -2.94 16.27 -10.11
N GLU A 116 -2.57 14.99 -10.20
CA GLU A 116 -2.64 14.22 -11.44
C GLU A 116 -3.41 12.92 -11.21
N GLU A 117 -4.45 12.71 -12.00
CA GLU A 117 -5.17 11.45 -12.06
C GLU A 117 -4.55 10.57 -13.14
N ILE A 118 -4.19 9.34 -12.79
CA ILE A 118 -3.53 8.40 -13.68
C ILE A 118 -4.35 7.13 -13.72
N SER A 119 -4.87 6.82 -14.91
CA SER A 119 -5.42 5.52 -15.24
C SER A 119 -4.30 4.52 -15.51
N TYR A 120 -4.34 3.35 -14.88
CA TYR A 120 -3.30 2.33 -15.06
C TYR A 120 -3.92 0.95 -15.26
N THR A 121 -3.25 0.12 -16.05
CA THR A 121 -3.62 -1.30 -16.17
C THR A 121 -2.97 -2.09 -15.04
N PRO A 122 -3.74 -2.79 -14.17
CA PRO A 122 -3.17 -3.59 -13.10
C PRO A 122 -2.33 -4.73 -13.66
N THR A 123 -1.16 -4.96 -13.07
CA THR A 123 -0.32 -6.09 -13.51
C THR A 123 -1.04 -7.41 -13.18
N PRO A 124 -1.30 -8.30 -14.16
CA PRO A 124 -2.06 -9.52 -13.94
C PRO A 124 -1.40 -10.38 -12.87
N SER A 125 -2.22 -10.96 -11.99
CA SER A 125 -1.76 -11.91 -10.99
C SER A 125 -1.30 -13.18 -11.68
N LYS A 126 -0.05 -13.61 -11.45
CA LYS A 126 0.39 -14.97 -11.77
C LYS A 126 -0.36 -15.95 -10.86
N ARG A 127 -1.62 -16.25 -11.18
CA ARG A 127 -2.39 -17.30 -10.51
C ARG A 127 -1.70 -18.63 -10.82
N ARG A 128 -1.05 -19.24 -9.82
CA ARG A 128 -0.81 -20.69 -9.88
C ARG A 128 -2.19 -21.36 -9.87
N PRO A 129 -2.52 -22.27 -10.80
CA PRO A 129 -3.75 -23.04 -10.70
C PRO A 129 -3.78 -23.73 -9.33
N LYS A 130 -4.91 -23.64 -8.63
CA LYS A 130 -5.09 -24.35 -7.36
C LYS A 130 -4.95 -25.84 -7.67
N ALA A 131 -3.89 -26.49 -7.19
CA ALA A 131 -3.87 -27.95 -7.15
C ALA A 131 -5.10 -28.38 -6.32
N ARG A 132 -6.02 -29.10 -6.97
CA ARG A 132 -7.21 -29.70 -6.37
C ARG A 132 -6.75 -30.50 -5.16
N ARG A 133 -7.09 -30.05 -3.95
CA ARG A 133 -6.88 -30.79 -2.70
C ARG A 133 -7.70 -32.07 -2.82
N LYS A 134 -7.07 -33.18 -3.26
CA LYS A 134 -7.71 -34.49 -3.23
C LYS A 134 -8.03 -34.83 -1.78
N GLU A 135 -9.25 -35.30 -1.57
CA GLU A 135 -9.76 -35.84 -0.32
C GLU A 135 -8.77 -36.81 0.33
N SER A 136 -8.65 -36.71 1.65
CA SER A 136 -8.21 -37.82 2.49
C SER A 136 -9.16 -37.83 3.69
N GLY A 137 -10.41 -38.17 3.40
CA GLY A 137 -11.40 -38.53 4.39
C GLY A 137 -11.49 -40.05 4.48
N GLU A 138 -10.46 -40.71 5.00
CA GLU A 138 -10.52 -42.13 5.39
C GLU A 138 -9.30 -42.44 6.25
N LYS A 139 -9.50 -42.42 7.57
CA LYS A 139 -8.82 -43.26 8.59
C LYS A 139 -9.21 -42.80 10.00
N TRP A 140 -10.40 -43.22 10.41
CA TRP A 140 -10.69 -43.48 11.83
C TRP A 140 -11.37 -44.85 11.93
N GLN A 141 -10.59 -45.89 11.71
CA GLN A 141 -10.87 -47.20 12.31
C GLN A 141 -9.62 -47.54 13.12
N ARG A 142 -9.74 -47.47 14.43
CA ARG A 142 -8.78 -48.03 15.37
C ARG A 142 -9.60 -48.64 16.52
N GLN A 143 -9.67 -49.96 16.43
CA GLN A 143 -9.80 -50.97 17.50
C GLN A 143 -10.96 -50.84 18.49
#